data_AF-A0A396HNX9-F1
#
_entry.id   AF-A0A396HNX9-F1
#
_cell.length_a   1.000
_cell.length_b   1.000
_cell.length_c   1.000
_cell.angle_alpha   90.00
_cell.angle_beta   90.00
_cell.angle_gamma   90.00
#
_symmetry.space_group_name_H-M   'P 1'
#
loop_
_entity.id
_entity.type
_entity.pdbx_description
1 polymer ?
#
loop_
_entity_poly.entity_id
_entity_poly.type
_entity_poly.pdbx_seq_one_letter_code
_entity_poly.pdbx_strand_id
1 'polypeptide(L)'
;MGIGFLGLGFLPKWRQEDIPLVPKVRYDILRNYFNKFGSNGINTLLMTCSIQVNLDFSSEADMINKMRASLALQPLSTALFANSPFKQGVPNGYVSLRSHLLGQDDICRNGMLPFAFHDTFGYVYIYFSNIIIFVSKRVSF
;
A
#
# COMPACT_ATOMS: atom_id res chain seq x y z
N MET A 1 23.94 -20.44 6.31
CA MET A 1 22.49 -20.54 5.99
C MET A 1 22.20 -20.43 4.49
N GLY A 2 23.05 -19.79 3.66
CA GLY A 2 22.83 -19.77 2.21
C GLY A 2 21.58 -19.01 1.75
N ILE A 3 21.17 -17.98 2.50
CA ILE A 3 19.95 -17.19 2.26
C ILE A 3 20.35 -15.81 1.73
N GLY A 4 19.67 -15.35 0.68
CA GLY A 4 19.77 -14.00 0.15
C GLY A 4 18.44 -13.25 0.25
N PHE A 5 18.49 -11.92 0.28
CA PHE A 5 17.32 -11.05 0.29
C PHE A 5 17.20 -10.32 -1.05
N LEU A 6 15.98 -10.10 -1.50
CA LEU A 6 15.69 -9.46 -2.79
C LEU A 6 14.72 -8.29 -2.59
N GLY A 7 15.16 -7.09 -2.93
CA GLY A 7 14.36 -5.87 -2.82
C GLY A 7 13.54 -5.58 -4.08
N LEU A 8 12.49 -6.37 -4.34
CA LEU A 8 11.56 -6.12 -5.44
C LEU A 8 10.12 -5.92 -4.93
N GLY A 9 9.37 -5.05 -5.60
CA GLY A 9 8.00 -4.69 -5.23
C GLY A 9 6.99 -5.79 -5.51
N PHE A 10 7.34 -6.77 -6.35
CA PHE A 10 6.58 -7.99 -6.58
C PHE A 10 7.53 -9.18 -6.69
N LEU A 11 7.14 -10.32 -6.14
CA LEU A 11 7.93 -11.54 -6.21
C LEU A 11 8.04 -12.06 -7.65
N PRO A 12 9.24 -12.13 -8.24
CA PRO A 12 9.37 -12.26 -9.69
C PRO A 12 9.23 -13.70 -10.21
N LYS A 13 9.45 -14.72 -9.36
CA LYS A 13 9.68 -16.11 -9.81
C LYS A 13 8.58 -17.09 -9.41
N TRP A 14 8.19 -17.10 -8.14
CA TRP A 14 7.33 -18.15 -7.59
C TRP A 14 5.85 -17.86 -7.85
N ARG A 15 5.02 -18.91 -7.76
CA ARG A 15 3.57 -18.81 -7.81
C ARG A 15 3.02 -18.49 -6.43
N GLN A 16 1.78 -18.04 -6.38
CA GLN A 16 1.08 -17.72 -5.14
C GLN A 16 1.00 -18.93 -4.18
N GLU A 17 0.85 -20.14 -4.73
CA GLU A 17 0.78 -21.41 -4.00
C GLU A 17 2.12 -21.83 -3.38
N ASP A 18 3.24 -21.30 -3.87
CA ASP A 18 4.58 -21.61 -3.36
C ASP A 18 4.95 -20.76 -2.12
N ILE A 19 4.13 -19.76 -1.77
CA ILE A 19 4.49 -18.79 -0.73
C ILE A 19 4.11 -19.33 0.64
N PRO A 20 5.09 -19.52 1.55
CA PRO A 20 4.81 -19.99 2.89
C PRO A 20 3.97 -18.97 3.65
N LEU A 21 2.98 -19.46 4.40
CA LEU A 21 2.13 -18.61 5.21
C LEU A 21 2.83 -18.25 6.53
N VAL A 22 2.69 -16.98 6.91
CA VAL A 22 3.15 -16.51 8.21
C VAL A 22 2.13 -16.97 9.27
N PRO A 23 2.53 -17.72 10.31
CA PRO A 23 1.62 -18.28 11.31
C PRO A 23 1.15 -17.21 12.30
N LYS A 24 0.35 -16.24 11.83
CA LYS A 24 -0.30 -15.22 12.66
C LYS A 24 -1.77 -15.13 12.30
N VAL A 25 -2.64 -15.16 13.31
CA VAL A 25 -4.12 -15.08 13.18
C VAL A 25 -4.58 -13.93 12.28
N ARG A 26 -3.88 -12.78 12.34
CA ARG A 26 -4.12 -11.63 11.46
C ARG A 26 -4.14 -12.02 9.97
N TYR A 27 -3.22 -12.89 9.53
CA TYR A 27 -3.14 -13.28 8.12
C TYR A 27 -4.31 -14.17 7.69
N ASP A 28 -4.89 -14.96 8.59
CA ASP A 28 -6.10 -15.73 8.29
C ASP A 28 -7.29 -14.80 8.02
N ILE A 29 -7.46 -13.77 8.86
CA ILE A 29 -8.49 -12.74 8.69
C ILE A 29 -8.28 -11.98 7.38
N LEU A 30 -7.06 -11.50 7.14
CA LEU A 30 -6.74 -10.75 5.92
C LEU A 30 -6.92 -11.61 4.67
N ARG A 31 -6.52 -12.88 4.68
CA ARG A 31 -6.71 -13.79 3.55
C ARG A 31 -8.20 -14.01 3.26
N ASN A 32 -9.01 -14.26 4.29
CA ASN A 32 -10.46 -14.40 4.15
C ASN A 32 -11.11 -13.14 3.57
N TYR A 33 -10.61 -11.97 3.96
CA TYR A 33 -11.06 -10.69 3.41
C TYR A 33 -10.62 -10.49 1.95
N PHE A 34 -9.33 -10.62 1.67
CA PHE A 34 -8.75 -10.35 0.36
C PHE A 34 -9.11 -11.38 -0.71
N ASN A 35 -9.51 -12.60 -0.30
CA ASN A 35 -10.07 -13.61 -1.22
C ASN A 35 -11.29 -13.10 -1.99
N LYS A 36 -12.03 -12.12 -1.45
CA LYS A 36 -13.18 -11.50 -2.12
C LYS A 36 -12.80 -10.74 -3.39
N PHE A 37 -11.53 -10.33 -3.51
CA PHE A 37 -10.99 -9.61 -4.67
C PHE A 37 -10.18 -10.53 -5.61
N GLY A 38 -10.42 -11.85 -5.51
CA GLY A 38 -9.79 -12.85 -6.35
C GLY A 38 -8.27 -12.95 -6.16
N SER A 39 -7.58 -13.37 -7.22
CA SER A 39 -6.13 -13.58 -7.18
C SER A 39 -5.35 -12.28 -6.97
N ASN A 40 -5.87 -11.13 -7.38
CA ASN A 40 -5.19 -9.84 -7.21
C ASN A 40 -5.05 -9.47 -5.73
N GLY A 41 -6.12 -9.59 -4.93
CA GLY A 41 -6.07 -9.28 -3.50
C GLY A 41 -5.08 -10.16 -2.73
N ILE A 42 -5.04 -11.46 -3.05
CA ILE A 42 -4.08 -12.38 -2.40
C ILE A 42 -2.64 -12.14 -2.89
N ASN A 43 -2.45 -11.85 -4.17
CA ASN A 43 -1.14 -11.46 -4.70
C ASN A 43 -0.63 -10.17 -4.05
N THR A 44 -1.49 -9.17 -3.84
CA THR A 44 -1.14 -7.96 -3.08
C THR A 44 -0.70 -8.31 -1.67
N LEU A 45 -1.44 -9.17 -0.97
CA LEU A 45 -1.15 -9.55 0.40
C LEU A 45 0.16 -10.33 0.57
N LEU A 46 0.44 -11.29 -0.32
CA LEU A 46 1.51 -12.28 -0.14
C LEU A 46 2.76 -12.02 -0.96
N MET A 47 2.63 -11.34 -2.11
CA MET A 47 3.69 -11.29 -3.12
C MET A 47 4.24 -9.88 -3.36
N THR A 48 3.77 -8.86 -2.63
CA THR A 48 4.28 -7.49 -2.76
C THR A 48 5.19 -7.10 -1.61
N CYS A 49 6.09 -6.15 -1.88
CA CYS A 49 6.92 -5.49 -0.88
C CYS A 49 6.94 -3.98 -1.13
N SER A 50 7.11 -3.19 -0.08
CA SER A 50 7.21 -1.74 -0.18
C SER A 50 8.21 -1.20 0.82
N ILE A 51 8.74 -0.03 0.50
CA ILE A 51 9.35 0.87 1.47
C ILE A 51 8.30 1.93 1.80
N GLN A 52 8.21 2.32 3.07
CA GLN A 52 7.30 3.36 3.53
C GLN A 52 8.08 4.28 4.47
N VAL A 53 7.81 5.57 4.35
CA VAL A 53 8.32 6.60 5.26
C VAL A 53 7.16 7.13 6.09
N ASN A 54 7.44 7.43 7.35
CA ASN A 54 6.48 8.05 8.27
C ASN A 54 6.98 9.45 8.58
N LEU A 55 6.11 10.45 8.42
CA LEU A 55 6.44 11.87 8.61
C LEU A 55 5.52 12.46 9.67
N ASP A 56 6.09 13.17 10.63
CA ASP A 56 5.35 13.87 11.67
C ASP A 56 4.81 15.22 11.16
N PHE A 57 3.83 15.77 11.86
CA PHE A 57 3.27 17.10 11.62
C PHE A 57 3.13 17.88 12.93
N SER A 58 3.26 19.20 12.86
CA SER A 58 3.23 20.10 14.03
C SER A 58 1.84 20.69 14.31
N SER A 59 0.95 20.72 13.32
CA SER A 59 -0.38 21.31 13.41
C SER A 59 -1.35 20.69 12.40
N GLU A 60 -2.64 21.01 12.49
CA GLU A 60 -3.64 20.55 11.53
C GLU A 60 -3.36 21.07 10.13
N ALA A 61 -3.01 22.35 10.01
CA ALA A 61 -2.64 22.97 8.75
C ALA A 61 -1.40 22.30 8.13
N ASP A 62 -0.39 21.98 8.94
CA ASP A 62 0.81 21.25 8.48
C ASP A 62 0.46 19.83 7.99
N MET A 63 -0.40 19.11 8.72
CA MET A 63 -0.90 17.79 8.32
C MET A 63 -1.63 17.86 6.98
N ILE A 64 -2.56 18.81 6.80
CA ILE A 64 -3.32 19.00 5.56
C ILE A 64 -2.36 19.26 4.39
N ASN A 65 -1.40 20.15 4.56
CA ASN A 65 -0.42 20.49 3.53
C ASN A 65 0.45 19.29 3.16
N LYS A 66 0.99 18.56 4.15
CA LYS A 66 1.79 17.34 3.93
C LYS A 66 0.98 16.24 3.27
N MET A 67 -0.29 16.06 3.64
CA MET A 67 -1.18 15.06 3.06
C MET A 67 -1.47 15.38 1.59
N ARG A 68 -1.85 16.63 1.27
CA ARG A 68 -2.11 17.08 -0.10
C ARG A 68 -0.86 16.96 -0.97
N ALA A 69 0.30 17.39 -0.48
CA ALA A 69 1.57 17.26 -1.18
C ALA A 69 1.94 15.79 -1.43
N SER A 70 1.81 14.94 -0.40
CA SER A 70 2.12 13.50 -0.52
C SER A 70 1.21 12.81 -1.52
N LEU A 71 -0.09 13.08 -1.49
CA LEU A 71 -1.07 12.54 -2.46
C LEU A 71 -0.74 12.99 -3.88
N ALA A 72 -0.48 14.28 -4.09
CA ALA A 72 -0.15 14.81 -5.41
C ALA A 72 1.16 14.21 -5.98
N LEU A 73 2.16 13.97 -5.11
CA LEU A 73 3.46 13.42 -5.49
C LEU A 73 3.50 11.88 -5.49
N GLN A 74 2.44 11.20 -5.06
CA GLN A 74 2.38 9.74 -4.98
C GLN A 74 2.59 9.05 -6.35
N PRO A 75 2.02 9.54 -7.47
CA PRO A 75 2.27 8.95 -8.79
C PRO A 75 3.72 9.12 -9.26
N LEU A 76 4.32 10.29 -8.98
CA LEU A 76 5.73 10.55 -9.29
C LEU A 76 6.65 9.62 -8.51
N SER A 77 6.41 9.47 -7.21
CA SER A 77 7.14 8.54 -6.35
C SER A 77 6.99 7.10 -6.84
N THR A 78 5.78 6.70 -7.24
CA THR A 78 5.53 5.38 -7.83
C THR A 78 6.36 5.16 -9.10
N ALA A 79 6.46 6.15 -9.97
CA ALA A 79 7.24 6.05 -11.20
C ALA A 79 8.74 5.96 -10.93
N LEU A 80 9.28 6.78 -10.02
CA LEU A 80 10.70 6.79 -9.65
C LEU A 80 11.15 5.47 -9.02
N PHE A 81 10.29 4.85 -8.21
CA PHE A 81 10.59 3.62 -7.47
C PHE A 81 9.93 2.37 -8.08
N ALA A 82 9.47 2.43 -9.34
CA ALA A 82 8.88 1.30 -10.02
C ALA A 82 9.93 0.20 -10.26
N ASN A 83 9.77 -0.98 -9.65
CA ASN A 83 10.77 -2.05 -9.76
C ASN A 83 10.20 -3.47 -9.90
N SER A 84 8.94 -3.65 -10.31
CA SER A 84 8.32 -4.98 -10.37
C SER A 84 7.86 -5.41 -11.77
N PRO A 85 8.80 -5.63 -12.72
CA PRO A 85 8.47 -5.91 -14.12
C PRO A 85 8.30 -7.41 -14.46
N PHE A 86 8.57 -8.31 -13.52
CA PHE A 86 8.47 -9.76 -13.75
C PHE A 86 7.35 -10.40 -12.93
N LYS A 87 6.75 -11.46 -13.47
CA LYS A 87 5.84 -12.36 -12.76
C LYS A 87 6.08 -13.78 -13.28
N GLN A 88 6.31 -14.73 -12.38
CA GLN A 88 6.59 -16.13 -12.72
C GLN A 88 7.75 -16.32 -13.74
N GLY A 89 8.77 -15.48 -13.62
CA GLY A 89 9.98 -15.55 -14.45
C GLY A 89 9.89 -14.84 -15.80
N VAL A 90 8.73 -14.27 -16.16
CA VAL A 90 8.53 -13.58 -17.45
C VAL A 90 8.14 -12.11 -17.26
N PRO A 91 8.45 -11.22 -18.23
CA PRO A 91 7.97 -9.84 -18.22
C PRO A 91 6.43 -9.79 -18.15
N ASN A 92 5.90 -8.93 -17.28
CA ASN A 92 4.46 -8.86 -17.01
C ASN A 92 3.75 -7.68 -17.72
N GLY A 93 4.47 -6.88 -18.49
CA GLY A 93 3.94 -5.72 -19.22
C GLY A 93 3.85 -4.42 -18.41
N TYR A 94 4.20 -4.43 -17.11
CA TYR A 94 4.22 -3.25 -16.24
C TYR A 94 5.63 -2.93 -15.78
N VAL A 95 5.92 -1.66 -15.50
CA VAL A 95 7.13 -1.27 -14.76
C VAL A 95 6.92 -1.48 -13.25
N SER A 96 5.70 -1.21 -12.76
CA SER A 96 5.27 -1.49 -11.39
C SER A 96 3.97 -2.30 -11.37
N LEU A 97 4.06 -3.62 -11.55
CA LEU A 97 2.94 -4.54 -11.29
C LEU A 97 2.35 -4.35 -9.87
N ARG A 98 3.18 -4.10 -8.86
CA ARG A 98 2.71 -3.81 -7.49
C ARG A 98 1.68 -2.68 -7.48
N SER A 99 2.01 -1.55 -8.08
CA SER A 99 1.14 -0.38 -8.09
C SER A 99 -0.14 -0.62 -8.89
N HIS A 100 -0.06 -1.43 -9.95
CA HIS A 100 -1.22 -1.87 -10.70
C HIS A 100 -2.17 -2.73 -9.84
N LEU A 101 -1.66 -3.75 -9.14
CA LEU A 101 -2.47 -4.65 -8.32
C LEU A 101 -3.18 -3.93 -7.16
N LEU A 102 -2.48 -3.01 -6.49
CA LEU A 102 -3.06 -2.17 -5.43
C LEU A 102 -4.19 -1.25 -5.91
N GLY A 103 -4.24 -0.95 -7.21
CA GLY A 103 -5.34 -0.20 -7.80
C GLY A 103 -6.56 -1.05 -8.16
N GLN A 104 -6.51 -2.38 -7.99
CA GLN A 104 -7.50 -3.33 -8.52
C GLN A 104 -8.11 -4.24 -7.46
N ASP A 105 -7.62 -4.25 -6.22
CA ASP A 105 -8.14 -5.10 -5.14
C ASP A 105 -9.35 -4.45 -4.44
N ASP A 106 -9.14 -3.46 -3.57
CA ASP A 106 -10.19 -2.85 -2.75
C ASP A 106 -10.28 -1.33 -2.96
N ILE A 107 -11.24 -0.95 -3.81
CA ILE A 107 -11.51 0.46 -4.18
C ILE A 107 -11.95 1.29 -2.96
N CYS A 108 -12.56 0.67 -1.94
CA CYS A 108 -13.02 1.41 -0.76
C CYS A 108 -11.86 1.85 0.15
N ARG A 109 -10.69 1.21 0.03
CA ARG A 109 -9.53 1.50 0.89
C ARG A 109 -8.32 2.06 0.15
N ASN A 110 -8.29 1.94 -1.18
CA ASN A 110 -7.15 2.30 -2.02
C ASN A 110 -7.48 3.46 -2.96
N GLY A 111 -6.42 4.00 -3.57
CA GLY A 111 -6.53 5.04 -4.59
C GLY A 111 -6.22 6.44 -4.08
N MET A 112 -6.54 7.41 -4.92
CA MET A 112 -6.41 8.82 -4.58
C MET A 112 -7.54 9.22 -3.62
N LEU A 113 -7.22 10.05 -2.65
CA LEU A 113 -8.18 10.57 -1.67
C LEU A 113 -8.59 12.00 -2.07
N PRO A 114 -9.49 12.19 -3.07
CA PRO A 114 -9.80 13.52 -3.60
C PRO A 114 -10.36 14.47 -2.55
N PHE A 115 -11.07 13.94 -1.55
CA PHE A 115 -11.62 14.73 -0.44
C PHE A 115 -10.54 15.42 0.38
N ALA A 116 -9.27 14.97 0.36
CA ALA A 116 -8.18 15.65 1.04
C ALA A 116 -7.89 17.05 0.45
N PHE A 117 -8.36 17.33 -0.77
CA PHE A 117 -8.22 18.61 -1.45
C PHE A 117 -9.42 19.55 -1.24
N HIS A 118 -10.48 19.10 -0.56
CA HIS A 118 -11.61 19.96 -0.20
C HIS A 118 -11.21 20.89 0.95
N ASP A 119 -11.80 22.09 0.99
CA ASP A 119 -11.55 23.09 2.04
C ASP A 119 -12.01 22.62 3.43
N THR A 120 -12.92 21.66 3.48
CA THR A 120 -13.45 21.07 4.72
C THR A 120 -12.55 19.98 5.31
N PHE A 121 -11.48 19.58 4.61
CA PHE A 121 -10.59 18.52 5.08
C PHE A 121 -9.80 18.93 6.34
N GLY A 122 -9.78 18.04 7.33
CA GLY A 122 -9.11 18.24 8.61
C GLY A 122 -9.18 16.98 9.46
N TYR A 123 -8.83 17.07 10.74
CA TYR A 123 -8.78 15.94 11.67
C TYR A 123 -10.12 15.20 11.76
N VAL A 124 -11.22 15.94 11.83
CA VAL A 124 -12.57 15.37 11.97
C VAL A 124 -12.85 14.39 10.82
N TYR A 125 -12.47 14.73 9.59
CA TYR A 125 -12.64 13.83 8.45
C TYR A 125 -11.88 12.52 8.61
N ILE A 126 -10.67 12.56 9.17
CA ILE A 126 -9.83 11.37 9.38
C ILE A 126 -10.46 10.43 10.43
N TYR A 127 -11.00 10.99 11.51
CA TYR A 127 -11.59 10.20 12.60
C TYR A 127 -12.94 9.58 12.23
N PHE A 128 -13.70 10.22 11.33
CA PHE A 128 -15.05 9.79 10.95
C PHE A 128 -15.14 9.15 9.55
N SER A 129 -14.06 9.17 8.77
CA SER A 129 -14.05 8.45 7.49
C SER A 129 -13.99 6.95 7.71
N ASN A 130 -14.83 6.19 6.99
CA ASN A 130 -14.74 4.72 6.90
C ASN A 130 -13.47 4.23 6.16
N ILE A 131 -12.60 5.16 5.74
CA ILE A 131 -11.30 4.90 5.12
C ILE A 131 -10.25 4.90 6.22
N ILE A 132 -9.47 3.82 6.31
CA ILE A 132 -8.40 3.70 7.29
C ILE A 132 -7.20 4.54 6.84
N ILE A 133 -7.12 5.78 7.33
CA ILE A 133 -5.92 6.62 7.21
C ILE A 133 -5.15 6.49 8.52
N PHE A 134 -3.96 5.87 8.48
CA PHE A 134 -3.11 5.76 9.66
C PHE A 134 -2.39 7.09 9.92
N VAL A 135 -2.96 7.91 10.79
CA VAL A 135 -2.31 9.09 11.36
C VAL A 135 -2.02 8.80 12.84
N SER A 136 -0.75 8.58 13.17
CA SER A 136 -0.33 8.35 14.55
C SER A 136 0.10 9.69 15.16
N LYS A 137 -0.69 10.22 16.10
CA LYS A 137 -0.28 11.36 16.92
C LYS A 137 0.46 10.79 18.14
N ARG A 138 1.76 11.04 18.27
CA ARG A 138 2.43 10.80 19.56
C ARG A 138 1.88 11.82 20.56
N VAL A 139 1.17 11.33 21.58
CA VAL A 139 0.90 12.11 22.78
C VAL A 139 2.19 12.10 23.60
N SER A 140 2.94 13.19 23.56
CA SER A 140 4.02 13.41 24.52
C SER A 140 3.36 13.77 25.86
N PHE A 141 3.63 12.99 26.90
CA PHE A 141 3.31 13.33 28.29
C PHE A 141 4.24 14.44 28.80
#